data_AF-A0A3D5SNB6-F1
#
_entry.id   AF-A0A3D5SNB6-F1
#
_cell.length_a   1.000
_cell.length_b   1.000
_cell.length_c   1.000
_cell.angle_alpha   90.00
_cell.angle_beta   90.00
_cell.angle_gamma   90.00
#
_symmetry.space_group_name_H-M   'P 1'
#
loop_
_entity.id
_entity.type
_entity.pdbx_description
1 polymer ?
#
loop_
_entity_poly.entity_id
_entity_poly.type
_entity_poly.pdbx_seq_one_letter_code
_entity_poly.pdbx_strand_id
1 'polypeptide(L)'
;MLGLTTPSTGSSLLTQSAPSAQTTIFPYTFPWAQGVVVNHATITGKDLITKYQQSYGNGYLLGDGVIETTTSQSLSGKMWTSNLVLGNYIMKNDGRPMGGGGVFCPNEIMLSDGIMLADGIMLSDRIMLSDGIMLSDG
;
A
#
# COMPACT_ATOMS: atom_id res chain seq x y z
N MET A 1 2.19 -44.28 0.00
CA MET A 1 2.47 -42.98 0.64
C MET A 1 2.32 -41.93 -0.46
N LEU A 2 1.16 -41.28 -0.56
CA LEU A 2 0.95 -40.23 -1.58
C LEU A 2 1.87 -39.07 -1.19
N GLY A 3 2.97 -38.89 -1.92
CA GLY A 3 3.85 -37.74 -1.72
C GLY A 3 3.08 -36.49 -2.13
N LEU A 4 2.49 -35.79 -1.16
CA LEU A 4 2.01 -34.42 -1.35
C LEU A 4 3.25 -33.57 -1.61
N THR A 5 3.59 -33.43 -2.90
CA THR A 5 4.59 -32.47 -3.35
C THR A 5 4.17 -31.10 -2.88
N THR A 6 5.08 -30.36 -2.24
CA THR A 6 4.86 -28.95 -1.91
C THR A 6 4.35 -28.20 -3.14
N PRO A 7 3.17 -27.56 -3.09
CA PRO A 7 2.65 -26.81 -4.24
C PRO A 7 3.66 -25.73 -4.65
N SER A 8 3.81 -25.51 -5.95
CA SER A 8 4.68 -24.45 -6.47
C SER A 8 4.02 -23.09 -6.29
N THR A 9 4.83 -22.06 -6.05
CA THR A 9 4.39 -20.66 -6.02
C THR A 9 3.58 -20.32 -7.27
N GLY A 10 2.41 -19.72 -7.10
CA GLY A 10 1.48 -19.38 -8.17
C GLY A 10 0.43 -20.44 -8.51
N SER A 11 0.50 -21.64 -7.93
CA SER A 11 -0.54 -22.67 -8.07
C SER A 11 -1.89 -22.18 -7.54
N SER A 12 -3.01 -22.58 -8.14
CA SER A 12 -4.34 -22.19 -7.65
C SER A 12 -4.57 -22.73 -6.24
N LEU A 13 -4.95 -21.85 -5.31
CA LEU A 13 -5.43 -22.23 -3.97
C LEU A 13 -6.90 -22.62 -3.97
N LEU A 14 -7.66 -22.07 -4.92
CA LEU A 14 -9.10 -22.22 -4.98
C LEU A 14 -9.48 -23.28 -6.01
N THR A 15 -10.47 -24.09 -5.66
CA THR A 15 -11.15 -25.02 -6.57
C THR A 15 -12.36 -24.38 -7.25
N GLN A 16 -12.74 -23.18 -6.82
CA GLN A 16 -13.89 -22.40 -7.30
C GLN A 16 -13.49 -20.92 -7.46
N SER A 17 -14.41 -20.08 -7.95
CA SER A 17 -14.18 -18.64 -8.01
C SER A 17 -13.99 -18.03 -6.62
N ALA A 18 -13.12 -17.01 -6.52
CA ALA A 18 -12.93 -16.28 -5.28
C ALA A 18 -14.23 -15.61 -4.79
N PRO A 19 -14.51 -15.62 -3.47
CA PRO A 19 -15.66 -14.93 -2.91
C PRO A 19 -15.54 -13.41 -3.04
N SER A 20 -16.67 -12.69 -2.95
CA SER A 20 -16.62 -11.23 -2.85
C SER A 20 -15.97 -10.83 -1.53
N ALA A 21 -15.04 -9.88 -1.55
CA ALA A 21 -14.28 -9.46 -0.38
C ALA A 21 -15.05 -8.53 0.56
N GLN A 22 -16.20 -8.99 1.04
CA GLN A 22 -17.08 -8.28 1.97
C GLN A 22 -17.90 -9.28 2.79
N THR A 23 -18.30 -8.86 3.99
CA THR A 23 -19.24 -9.61 4.83
C THR A 23 -20.41 -8.72 5.19
N THR A 24 -21.60 -9.29 5.18
CA THR A 24 -22.83 -8.63 5.67
C THR A 24 -23.22 -9.26 6.99
N ILE A 25 -23.21 -8.45 8.05
CA ILE A 25 -23.74 -8.80 9.37
C ILE A 25 -24.87 -7.81 9.64
N PHE A 26 -26.10 -8.32 9.61
CA PHE A 26 -27.32 -7.52 9.55
C PHE A 26 -27.33 -6.31 10.50
N PRO A 27 -27.59 -5.06 10.03
CA PRO A 27 -27.79 -4.58 8.66
C PRO A 27 -26.53 -4.07 7.94
N TYR A 28 -25.33 -4.26 8.50
CA TYR A 28 -24.10 -3.63 8.03
C TYR A 28 -23.32 -4.51 7.05
N THR A 29 -22.82 -3.90 5.97
CA THR A 29 -21.87 -4.53 5.06
C THR A 29 -20.53 -3.82 5.19
N PHE A 30 -19.46 -4.58 5.37
CA PHE A 30 -18.11 -4.04 5.42
C PHE A 30 -17.16 -4.80 4.48
N PRO A 31 -16.27 -4.09 3.77
CA PRO A 31 -15.27 -4.71 2.92
C PRO A 31 -14.18 -5.37 3.79
N TRP A 32 -13.49 -6.37 3.24
CA TRP A 32 -12.28 -6.92 3.86
C TRP A 32 -11.06 -6.06 3.51
N ALA A 33 -10.05 -6.11 4.38
CA ALA A 33 -8.77 -5.43 4.17
C ALA A 33 -8.02 -5.88 2.89
N GLN A 34 -8.21 -7.13 2.45
CA GLN A 34 -7.58 -7.68 1.23
C GLN A 34 -6.05 -7.55 1.18
N GLY A 35 -5.40 -7.50 2.34
CA GLY A 35 -3.96 -7.44 2.44
C GLY A 35 -3.44 -8.18 3.67
N VAL A 36 -2.13 -8.39 3.68
CA VAL A 36 -1.39 -9.04 4.76
C VAL A 36 -0.30 -8.09 5.25
N VAL A 37 -0.18 -7.94 6.58
CA VAL A 37 0.97 -7.29 7.18
C VAL A 37 2.13 -8.27 7.18
N VAL A 38 3.21 -7.87 6.55
CA VAL A 38 4.52 -8.54 6.59
C VAL A 38 5.48 -7.65 7.38
N ASN A 39 6.75 -8.03 7.49
CA ASN A 39 7.82 -7.36 8.25
C ASN A 39 7.56 -5.87 8.64
N HIS A 40 8.02 -4.93 7.83
CA HIS A 40 7.78 -3.49 8.02
C HIS A 40 6.86 -2.90 6.94
N ALA A 41 6.08 -3.75 6.27
CA ALA A 41 5.31 -3.38 5.09
C ALA A 41 3.98 -4.13 5.05
N THR A 42 3.11 -3.71 4.14
CA THR A 42 1.87 -4.42 3.83
C THR A 42 1.92 -4.94 2.41
N ILE A 43 1.30 -6.09 2.14
CA ILE A 43 1.15 -6.61 0.79
C ILE A 43 -0.33 -6.68 0.48
N THR A 44 -0.71 -6.23 -0.72
CA THR A 44 -2.08 -6.32 -1.23
C THR A 44 -2.10 -6.96 -2.60
N GLY A 45 -3.22 -7.59 -2.96
CA GLY A 45 -3.41 -8.18 -4.28
C GLY A 45 -4.34 -9.40 -4.26
N LYS A 46 -5.01 -9.63 -5.39
CA LYS A 46 -5.96 -10.76 -5.53
C LYS A 46 -5.27 -12.11 -5.40
N ASP A 47 -4.00 -12.20 -5.81
CA ASP A 47 -3.20 -13.42 -5.77
C ASP A 47 -2.94 -13.91 -4.33
N LEU A 48 -3.15 -13.09 -3.30
CA LEU A 48 -3.03 -13.52 -1.89
C LEU A 48 -4.01 -14.63 -1.52
N ILE A 49 -5.22 -14.63 -2.11
CA ILE A 49 -6.27 -15.61 -1.81
C ILE A 49 -6.49 -16.60 -2.96
N THR A 50 -6.07 -16.28 -4.18
CA THR A 50 -6.27 -17.14 -5.34
C THR A 50 -5.08 -18.04 -5.65
N LYS A 51 -3.86 -17.64 -5.26
CA LYS A 51 -2.63 -18.35 -5.60
C LYS A 51 -1.77 -18.67 -4.38
N TYR A 52 -1.12 -19.82 -4.44
CA TYR A 52 -0.22 -20.27 -3.41
C TYR A 52 1.04 -19.40 -3.40
N GLN A 53 1.40 -18.95 -2.20
CA GLN A 53 2.63 -18.21 -1.94
C GLN A 53 3.55 -19.17 -1.18
N GLN A 54 4.85 -19.22 -1.52
CA GLN A 54 5.79 -20.10 -0.82
C GLN A 54 5.84 -19.78 0.67
N SER A 55 5.60 -18.51 1.02
CA SER A 55 5.55 -18.02 2.39
C SER A 55 4.43 -18.63 3.24
N TYR A 56 3.43 -19.27 2.63
CA TYR A 56 2.40 -20.04 3.34
C TYR A 56 2.87 -21.44 3.72
N GLY A 57 4.04 -21.87 3.22
CA GLY A 57 4.62 -23.18 3.50
C GLY A 57 5.13 -23.31 4.93
N ASN A 58 5.18 -24.56 5.42
CA ASN A 58 5.69 -24.83 6.76
C ASN A 58 7.17 -24.42 6.89
N GLY A 59 7.52 -23.74 7.98
CA GLY A 59 8.88 -23.27 8.26
C GLY A 59 9.24 -21.90 7.69
N TYR A 60 8.33 -21.23 7.00
CA TYR A 60 8.51 -19.84 6.53
C TYR A 60 7.68 -18.87 7.38
N LEU A 61 8.20 -17.66 7.56
CA LEU A 61 7.44 -16.53 8.07
C LEU A 61 6.92 -15.69 6.89
N LEU A 62 5.81 -14.96 7.13
CA LEU A 62 5.26 -14.02 6.16
C LEU A 62 6.26 -12.91 5.78
N GLY A 63 7.19 -12.58 6.68
CA GLY A 63 8.25 -11.59 6.43
C GLY A 63 9.40 -12.08 5.54
N ASP A 64 9.63 -13.40 5.42
CA ASP A 64 10.85 -13.94 4.77
C ASP A 64 10.94 -13.61 3.28
N GLY A 65 9.79 -13.33 2.66
CA GLY A 65 9.71 -12.95 1.25
C GLY A 65 9.90 -11.46 1.00
N VAL A 66 10.18 -10.65 2.02
CA VAL A 66 10.48 -9.21 1.88
C VAL A 66 11.99 -9.02 1.83
N ILE A 67 12.49 -8.48 0.73
CA ILE A 67 13.89 -8.10 0.57
C ILE A 67 14.00 -6.62 0.98
N GLU A 68 14.65 -6.39 2.11
CA GLU A 68 14.94 -5.06 2.62
C GLU A 68 16.43 -4.74 2.44
N THR A 69 16.70 -3.60 1.82
CA THR A 69 18.04 -3.03 1.62
C THR A 69 18.11 -1.70 2.35
N THR A 70 19.28 -1.08 2.42
CA THR A 70 19.46 0.23 3.06
C THR A 70 18.53 1.32 2.51
N THR A 71 18.09 1.21 1.26
CA THR A 71 17.32 2.25 0.57
C THR A 71 16.02 1.78 -0.07
N SER A 72 15.71 0.48 -0.05
CA SER A 72 14.53 -0.05 -0.73
C SER A 72 13.99 -1.32 -0.09
N GLN A 73 12.68 -1.51 -0.23
CA GLN A 73 11.97 -2.74 0.10
C GLN A 73 11.33 -3.30 -1.16
N SER A 74 11.45 -4.61 -1.37
CA SER A 74 10.87 -5.30 -2.53
C SER A 74 10.41 -6.72 -2.18
N LEU A 75 9.56 -7.31 -3.01
CA LEU A 75 9.09 -8.68 -2.82
C LEU A 75 9.96 -9.67 -3.58
N SER A 76 10.38 -10.74 -2.89
CA SER A 76 11.10 -11.85 -3.48
C SER A 76 10.18 -12.66 -4.39
N GLY A 77 10.46 -12.68 -5.69
CA GLY A 77 9.70 -13.48 -6.68
C GLY A 77 9.78 -14.99 -6.48
N LYS A 78 10.65 -15.49 -5.58
CA LYS A 78 10.66 -16.90 -5.16
C LYS A 78 9.54 -17.21 -4.16
N MET A 79 9.20 -16.24 -3.31
CA MET A 79 8.27 -16.42 -2.22
C MET A 79 6.87 -15.88 -2.51
N TRP A 80 6.81 -14.79 -3.26
CA TRP A 80 5.59 -14.07 -3.59
C TRP A 80 5.34 -14.08 -5.10
N THR A 81 4.07 -14.17 -5.49
CA THR A 81 3.64 -14.01 -6.88
C THR A 81 3.80 -12.56 -7.34
N SER A 82 4.08 -12.36 -8.63
CA SER A 82 4.39 -11.05 -9.22
C SER A 82 3.27 -10.01 -9.16
N ASN A 83 2.01 -10.42 -9.00
CA ASN A 83 0.86 -9.50 -9.02
C ASN A 83 0.51 -8.93 -7.63
N LEU A 84 1.47 -9.01 -6.70
CA LEU A 84 1.33 -8.47 -5.36
C LEU A 84 2.03 -7.11 -5.28
N VAL A 85 1.40 -6.19 -4.56
CA VAL A 85 1.88 -4.82 -4.41
C VAL A 85 2.28 -4.61 -2.96
N LEU A 86 3.51 -4.13 -2.76
CA LEU A 86 4.00 -3.67 -1.48
C LEU A 86 3.40 -2.28 -1.20
N GLY A 87 2.86 -2.09 0.01
CA GLY A 87 2.27 -0.83 0.44
C GLY A 87 3.37 0.21 0.68
N ASN A 88 3.25 1.36 0.02
CA ASN A 88 4.22 2.45 0.08
C ASN A 88 3.78 3.61 0.96
N TYR A 89 2.63 3.49 1.64
CA TYR A 89 1.98 4.60 2.32
C TYR A 89 1.80 4.34 3.81
N ILE A 90 2.13 5.35 4.62
CA ILE A 90 1.69 5.43 6.01
C ILE A 90 0.24 5.94 5.99
N MET A 91 -0.70 5.13 6.47
CA MET A 91 -2.14 5.45 6.49
C MET A 91 -2.56 6.03 7.84
N LYS A 92 -3.43 7.05 7.83
CA LYS A 92 -4.12 7.54 9.03
C LYS A 92 -5.32 6.64 9.35
N ASN A 93 -5.48 6.23 10.61
CA ASN A 93 -6.66 5.48 11.03
C ASN A 93 -7.95 6.30 10.89
N ASP A 94 -8.93 5.78 10.17
CA ASP A 94 -10.30 6.32 10.02
C ASP A 94 -11.38 5.32 10.47
N GLY A 95 -11.00 4.21 11.10
CA GLY A 95 -11.91 3.15 11.52
C GLY A 95 -12.29 2.15 10.44
N ARG A 96 -11.72 2.24 9.22
CA ARG A 96 -11.91 1.26 8.14
C ARG A 96 -10.87 0.12 8.21
N PRO A 97 -11.07 -0.97 7.46
CA PRO A 97 -10.08 -2.05 7.33
C PRO A 97 -8.72 -1.54 6.84
N MET A 98 -7.67 -2.34 7.00
CA MET A 98 -6.30 -2.00 6.57
C MET A 98 -6.26 -1.47 5.12
N GLY A 99 -5.52 -0.39 4.91
CA GLY A 99 -5.51 0.35 3.64
C GLY A 99 -6.66 1.36 3.50
N GLY A 100 -7.59 1.39 4.44
CA GLY A 100 -8.51 2.49 4.66
C GLY A 100 -7.82 3.69 5.32
N GLY A 101 -8.49 4.84 5.30
CA GLY A 101 -7.90 6.09 5.76
C GLY A 101 -7.38 6.98 4.65
N GLY A 102 -7.00 8.19 5.05
CA GLY A 102 -6.20 9.08 4.22
C GLY A 102 -4.72 8.74 4.38
N VAL A 103 -3.94 8.88 3.31
CA VAL A 103 -2.47 8.82 3.40
C VAL A 103 -1.98 9.95 4.31
N PHE A 104 -1.12 9.64 5.27
CA PHE A 104 -0.58 10.62 6.22
C PHE A 104 0.18 11.74 5.50
N CYS A 105 0.98 11.38 4.50
CA CYS A 105 1.66 12.30 3.58
C CYS A 105 1.53 11.78 2.13
N PRO A 106 0.53 12.22 1.34
CA PRO A 106 0.43 11.81 -0.05
C PRO A 106 1.61 12.36 -0.84
N ASN A 107 2.25 11.50 -1.62
CA ASN A 107 3.48 11.78 -2.39
C ASN A 107 3.29 12.91 -3.43
N GLU A 108 2.06 13.40 -3.63
CA GLU A 108 1.71 14.42 -4.61
C GLU A 108 2.04 15.85 -4.15
N ILE A 109 2.22 16.10 -2.84
CA ILE A 109 2.32 17.48 -2.33
C ILE A 109 3.76 17.91 -1.99
N MET A 110 4.74 17.01 -2.01
CA MET A 110 6.08 17.36 -1.52
C MET A 110 7.24 17.44 -2.53
N LEU A 111 7.11 17.04 -3.81
CA LEU A 111 8.29 17.00 -4.70
C LEU A 111 8.04 17.22 -6.21
N SER A 112 7.00 17.95 -6.62
CA SER A 112 6.98 18.52 -7.99
C SER A 112 7.54 19.93 -7.92
N ASP A 113 8.85 20.06 -8.15
CA ASP A 113 9.60 21.30 -8.36
C ASP A 113 9.14 22.52 -7.55
N GLY A 114 9.56 22.56 -6.28
CA GLY A 114 9.89 23.84 -5.63
C GLY A 114 8.80 24.58 -4.86
N ILE A 115 7.63 23.98 -4.57
CA ILE A 115 6.60 24.66 -3.78
C ILE A 115 6.29 23.87 -2.50
N MET A 116 7.03 24.21 -1.43
CA MET A 116 6.56 23.94 -0.06
C MET A 116 5.45 24.96 0.25
N LEU A 117 4.20 24.52 0.26
CA LEU A 117 3.13 25.25 0.96
C LEU A 117 3.26 24.98 2.45
N ALA A 118 4.30 25.55 3.08
CA ALA A 118 4.24 25.85 4.50
C ALA A 118 3.20 26.98 4.66
N ASP A 119 2.35 26.88 5.70
CA ASP A 119 1.29 27.84 6.03
C ASP A 119 1.73 29.29 5.74
N GLY A 120 1.21 29.88 4.65
CA GLY A 120 1.42 31.29 4.36
C GLY A 120 1.58 31.71 2.90
N ILE A 121 1.82 30.82 1.94
CA ILE A 121 2.05 31.24 0.54
C ILE A 121 0.83 30.95 -0.33
N MET A 122 -0.04 31.94 -0.48
CA MET A 122 -0.99 32.00 -1.60
C MET A 122 -0.27 32.50 -2.85
N LEU A 123 -0.21 31.67 -3.90
CA LEU A 123 -0.03 32.14 -5.26
C LEU A 123 -1.35 32.74 -5.74
N SER A 124 -1.47 34.06 -5.63
CA SER A 124 -2.37 34.84 -6.46
C SER A 124 -1.54 35.94 -7.12
N ASP A 125 -1.65 36.04 -8.44
CA ASP A 125 -0.91 37.00 -9.24
C ASP A 125 -0.97 38.41 -8.62
N ARG A 126 0.22 39.00 -8.46
CA ARG A 126 0.53 40.43 -8.26
C ARG A 126 0.69 41.05 -6.87
N ILE A 127 0.62 40.36 -5.73
CA ILE A 127 0.90 41.07 -4.46
C ILE A 127 1.78 40.24 -3.53
N MET A 128 3.08 40.57 -3.51
CA MET A 128 3.95 40.23 -2.38
C MET A 128 3.74 41.27 -1.27
N LEU A 129 3.25 40.81 -0.12
CA LEU A 129 3.34 41.51 1.15
C LEU A 129 4.65 41.08 1.83
N SER A 130 5.74 41.75 1.47
CA SER A 130 6.89 41.93 2.36
C SER A 130 7.18 43.42 2.39
N ASP A 131 7.58 43.90 3.56
CA ASP A 131 7.37 45.27 4.07
C ASP A 131 7.49 46.39 3.03
N GLY A 132 6.49 47.27 3.02
CA GLY A 132 6.10 48.09 1.88
C GLY A 132 7.17 49.06 1.38
N ILE A 133 7.28 49.14 0.05
CA ILE A 133 7.16 50.34 -0.79
C ILE A 133 7.05 49.84 -2.25
N MET A 134 5.93 50.14 -2.91
CA MET A 134 5.82 50.08 -4.38
C MET A 134 6.13 51.46 -4.95
N LEU A 135 7.11 51.55 -5.83
CA LEU A 135 7.24 52.66 -6.78
C LEU A 135 6.88 52.09 -8.16
N SER A 136 5.73 52.51 -8.70
CA SER A 136 5.43 52.40 -10.13
C SER A 136 6.02 53.62 -10.80
N ASP A 137 6.86 53.43 -11.82
CA ASP A 137 7.15 54.49 -12.76
C ASP A 137 5.88 54.87 -13.54
N GLY A 138 5.81 56.14 -13.95
CA GLY A 138 4.66 56.72 -14.63
C GLY A 138 4.54 56.27 -16.08
#